data_AF-A0A0D1MBH9-F1
#
_entry.id   AF-A0A0D1MBH9-F1
#
_cell.length_a   1.000
_cell.length_b   1.000
_cell.length_c   1.000
_cell.angle_alpha   90.00
_cell.angle_beta   90.00
_cell.angle_gamma   90.00
#
_symmetry.space_group_name_H-M   'P 1'
#
loop_
_entity.id
_entity.type
_entity.pdbx_description
1 polymer ?
#
loop_
_entity_poly.entity_id
_entity_poly.type
_entity_poly.pdbx_seq_one_letter_code
_entity_poly.pdbx_strand_id
1 'polypeptide(L)'
;MTVRFTADEVLIGRHEKLAWDNQSVLGMYHTVTATLQEITGVDRINLVNDGLQQTCPMRWKIVMEIWVHAWIVRCNFNIAVRGLDNGQLHETVLWTRRTSNAIAPAVAPNVLPDWSLMIDGERLPIVPQDNNPWLTVEDMRWGCQLTNFAYEMRHHDYLDVQISTVREFEDNGDVAKRLTIAGNHHVVVTLPLALIDDIVTTGRLSRARGRLVVSQQVTPERPLKISYYLDGRTGLSFEQVALQKRARWQTFWARTDVQISADHNWQRNIRWALYRTRLQLGEQKLYELLLQPATDLTGSLHNLTNETDLEERLTGFLSWLTGGCVVNNELCLTCQPKLPAVGTIAWTLQNDHLNIRCLADSTRLRIRPDAPLCVQTGSECIKCPRQRLTTIVTR
;
A
#
# COMPACT_ATOMS: atom_id res chain seq x y z
N MET A 1 4.80 17.08 18.93
CA MET A 1 5.99 17.72 18.34
C MET A 1 5.64 18.35 16.99
N THR A 2 6.35 19.40 16.57
CA THR A 2 6.13 20.06 15.26
C THR A 2 7.44 20.14 14.47
N VAL A 3 7.37 19.79 13.20
CA VAL A 3 8.46 19.93 12.21
C VAL A 3 7.99 20.89 11.13
N ARG A 4 8.74 21.96 10.89
CA ARG A 4 8.43 22.94 9.85
C ARG A 4 9.44 22.83 8.73
N PHE A 5 8.93 22.85 7.50
CA PHE A 5 9.74 22.81 6.30
C PHE A 5 9.64 24.14 5.57
N THR A 6 10.77 24.81 5.41
CA THR A 6 10.92 26.00 4.57
C THR A 6 11.80 25.65 3.36
N ALA A 7 11.94 26.59 2.42
CA ALA A 7 12.79 26.44 1.23
C ALA A 7 14.22 26.01 1.57
N ASP A 8 14.78 26.62 2.64
CA ASP A 8 16.21 26.57 2.98
C ASP A 8 16.49 25.77 4.26
N GLU A 9 15.46 25.46 5.07
CA GLU A 9 15.65 24.80 6.36
C GLU A 9 14.54 23.80 6.75
N VAL A 10 14.90 22.90 7.67
CA VAL A 10 13.99 22.08 8.48
C VAL A 10 14.13 22.51 9.94
N LEU A 11 13.02 22.96 10.54
CA LEU A 11 12.98 23.37 11.95
C LEU A 11 12.27 22.30 12.77
N ILE A 12 12.98 21.76 13.75
CA ILE A 12 12.53 20.65 14.59
C ILE A 12 12.31 21.21 16.01
N GLY A 13 11.05 21.35 16.41
CA GLY A 13 10.72 21.93 17.73
C GLY A 13 11.13 23.41 17.87
N ARG A 14 11.60 23.81 19.06
CA ARG A 14 12.04 25.18 19.38
C ARG A 14 13.55 25.42 19.26
N HIS A 15 14.36 24.39 19.04
CA HIS A 15 15.80 24.47 19.30
C HIS A 15 16.69 23.99 18.14
N GLU A 16 16.19 23.15 17.23
CA GLU A 16 17.02 22.57 16.17
C GLU A 16 16.64 23.08 14.78
N LYS A 17 17.67 23.48 14.03
CA LYS A 17 17.59 24.02 12.69
C LYS A 17 18.60 23.28 11.82
N LEU A 18 18.11 22.65 10.76
CA LEU A 18 18.89 21.91 9.78
C LEU A 18 18.76 22.59 8.41
N ALA A 19 19.87 22.96 7.77
CA ALA A 19 19.85 23.69 6.50
C ALA A 19 19.97 22.74 5.30
N TRP A 20 19.16 22.96 4.25
CA TRP A 20 19.16 22.14 3.02
C TRP A 20 20.41 22.32 2.16
N ASP A 21 21.03 23.49 2.21
CA ASP A 21 22.19 23.89 1.40
C ASP A 21 23.43 23.00 1.61
N ASN A 22 23.55 22.39 2.79
CA ASN A 22 24.68 21.57 3.19
C ASN A 22 24.46 20.06 3.06
N GLN A 23 23.27 19.60 2.62
CA GLN A 23 22.95 18.17 2.57
C GLN A 23 22.11 17.78 1.34
N SER A 24 22.33 16.56 0.82
CA SER A 24 21.41 15.96 -0.14
C SER A 24 20.04 15.69 0.50
N VAL A 25 18.98 15.55 -0.29
CA VAL A 25 17.64 15.19 0.23
C VAL A 25 17.67 13.90 1.05
N LEU A 26 18.51 12.93 0.66
CA LEU A 26 18.71 11.70 1.42
C LEU A 26 19.47 11.94 2.73
N GLY A 27 20.52 12.77 2.71
CA GLY A 27 21.24 13.17 3.92
C GLY A 27 20.33 13.90 4.91
N MET A 28 19.49 14.81 4.41
CA MET A 28 18.51 15.53 5.21
C MET A 28 17.47 14.57 5.80
N TYR A 29 16.97 13.62 5.02
CA TYR A 29 16.06 12.58 5.52
C TYR A 29 16.67 11.83 6.71
N HIS A 30 17.90 11.35 6.57
CA HIS A 30 18.56 10.58 7.62
C HIS A 30 18.79 11.41 8.89
N THR A 31 19.28 12.65 8.74
CA THR A 31 19.51 13.57 9.86
C THR A 31 18.21 13.86 10.61
N VAL A 32 17.16 14.30 9.89
CA VAL A 32 15.85 14.59 10.50
C VAL A 32 15.27 13.34 11.17
N THR A 33 15.38 12.17 10.54
CA THR A 33 14.85 10.92 11.10
C THR A 33 15.56 10.56 12.42
N ALA A 34 16.89 10.64 12.44
CA ALA A 34 17.67 10.34 13.64
C ALA A 34 17.28 11.28 14.79
N THR A 35 17.21 12.58 14.51
CA THR A 35 16.77 13.59 15.48
C THR A 35 15.37 13.30 16.02
N LEU A 36 14.41 12.94 15.15
CA LEU A 36 13.06 12.58 15.57
C LEU A 36 13.03 11.33 16.48
N GLN A 37 13.93 10.38 16.28
CA GLN A 37 14.01 9.15 17.06
C GLN A 37 14.65 9.35 18.44
N GLU A 38 15.52 10.34 18.60
CA GLU A 38 16.11 10.70 19.89
C GLU A 38 15.10 11.36 20.83
N ILE A 39 14.05 11.98 20.29
CA ILE A 39 13.05 12.71 21.07
C ILE A 39 12.03 11.72 21.66
N THR A 40 12.16 11.43 22.95
CA THR A 40 11.24 10.56 23.69
C THR A 40 9.95 11.28 24.11
N GLY A 41 8.85 10.53 24.27
CA GLY A 41 7.59 11.06 24.83
C GLY A 41 6.74 11.87 23.85
N VAL A 42 6.96 11.70 22.55
CA VAL A 42 6.18 12.36 21.49
C VAL A 42 5.13 11.39 20.93
N ASP A 43 3.87 11.65 21.26
CA ASP A 43 2.75 10.84 20.76
C ASP A 43 2.40 11.15 19.29
N ARG A 44 2.83 12.30 18.77
CA ARG A 44 2.51 12.78 17.42
C ARG A 44 3.48 13.82 16.89
N ILE A 45 3.82 13.71 15.62
CA ILE A 45 4.61 14.67 14.83
C ILE A 45 3.66 15.43 13.90
N ASN A 46 3.65 16.76 13.98
CA ASN A 46 2.91 17.62 13.07
C ASN A 46 3.86 18.22 12.04
N LEU A 47 3.69 17.87 10.76
CA LEU A 47 4.41 18.49 9.66
C LEU A 47 3.68 19.74 9.19
N VAL A 48 4.44 20.83 9.06
CA VAL A 48 3.95 22.12 8.61
C VAL A 48 4.71 22.50 7.35
N ASN A 49 3.98 22.70 6.26
CA ASN A 49 4.47 23.40 5.09
C ASN A 49 4.58 24.90 5.42
N ASP A 50 5.81 25.40 5.54
CA ASP A 50 6.11 26.79 5.87
C ASP A 50 6.74 27.49 4.65
N GLY A 51 6.02 27.48 3.54
CA GLY A 51 6.44 28.03 2.25
C GLY A 51 7.16 27.04 1.33
N LEU A 52 7.59 25.86 1.83
CA LEU A 52 8.34 24.88 1.02
C LEU A 52 7.56 24.42 -0.22
N GLN A 53 6.26 24.17 -0.11
CA GLN A 53 5.46 23.74 -1.26
C GLN A 53 5.45 24.81 -2.36
N GLN A 54 5.50 26.09 -2.02
CA GLN A 54 5.46 27.18 -2.99
C GLN A 54 6.84 27.44 -3.59
N THR A 55 7.90 27.34 -2.79
CA THR A 55 9.27 27.65 -3.22
C THR A 55 9.96 26.44 -3.86
N CYS A 56 9.75 25.24 -3.34
CA CYS A 56 10.30 23.99 -3.85
C CYS A 56 9.26 22.85 -3.80
N PRO A 57 8.23 22.88 -4.67
CA PRO A 57 7.15 21.89 -4.69
C PRO A 57 7.65 20.44 -4.69
N MET A 58 8.75 20.14 -5.38
CA MET A 58 9.32 18.78 -5.43
C MET A 58 9.87 18.30 -4.11
N ARG A 59 10.54 19.16 -3.34
CA ARG A 59 11.01 18.81 -1.99
C ARG A 59 9.82 18.53 -1.07
N TRP A 60 8.78 19.36 -1.16
CA TRP A 60 7.54 19.12 -0.40
C TRP A 60 6.89 17.79 -0.79
N LYS A 61 6.81 17.49 -2.09
CA LYS A 61 6.32 16.20 -2.58
C LYS A 61 7.15 15.03 -2.05
N ILE A 62 8.47 15.14 -2.02
CA ILE A 62 9.34 14.11 -1.43
C ILE A 62 9.08 13.92 0.06
N VAL A 63 8.95 15.00 0.83
CA VAL A 63 8.61 14.90 2.27
C VAL A 63 7.29 14.15 2.44
N MET A 64 6.27 14.54 1.69
CA MET A 64 4.92 14.01 1.80
C MET A 64 4.73 12.60 1.25
N GLU A 65 5.32 12.31 0.10
CA GLU A 65 5.19 11.05 -0.59
C GLU A 65 6.36 10.11 -0.33
N ILE A 66 7.41 10.49 0.38
CA ILE A 66 8.52 9.58 0.70
C ILE A 66 8.76 9.51 2.20
N TRP A 67 9.06 10.63 2.85
CA TRP A 67 9.50 10.61 4.25
C TRP A 67 8.37 10.22 5.19
N VAL A 68 7.18 10.81 5.03
CA VAL A 68 6.00 10.53 5.85
C VAL A 68 5.70 9.04 5.96
N HIS A 69 5.61 8.33 4.83
CA HIS A 69 5.38 6.89 4.84
C HIS A 69 6.53 6.14 5.49
N ALA A 70 7.79 6.52 5.22
CA ALA A 70 8.93 5.85 5.83
C ALA A 70 8.92 6.03 7.35
N TRP A 71 8.50 7.18 7.85
CA TRP A 71 8.37 7.46 9.28
C TRP A 71 7.16 6.78 9.94
N ILE A 72 5.98 6.78 9.31
CA ILE A 72 4.79 6.08 9.81
C ILE A 72 5.08 4.58 9.96
N VAL A 73 5.77 4.03 8.95
CA VAL A 73 6.11 2.62 8.90
C VAL A 73 7.33 2.37 9.79
N ARG A 74 8.53 2.73 9.32
CA ARG A 74 9.79 2.25 9.90
C ARG A 74 10.02 2.77 11.30
N CYS A 75 9.54 3.98 11.59
CA CYS A 75 9.74 4.63 12.87
C CYS A 75 8.49 4.58 13.77
N ASN A 76 7.38 3.99 13.30
CA ASN A 76 6.09 3.94 13.99
C ASN A 76 5.61 5.32 14.48
N PHE A 77 5.95 6.39 13.75
CA PHE A 77 5.57 7.74 14.14
C PHE A 77 4.12 8.03 13.76
N ASN A 78 3.34 8.51 14.72
CA ASN A 78 2.04 9.10 14.44
C ASN A 78 2.26 10.48 13.78
N ILE A 79 2.10 10.55 12.47
CA ILE A 79 2.31 11.77 11.71
C ILE A 79 0.98 12.40 11.34
N ALA A 80 0.94 13.72 11.47
CA ALA A 80 -0.10 14.52 10.90
C ALA A 80 0.46 15.63 10.04
N VAL A 81 -0.20 15.88 8.93
CA VAL A 81 0.19 16.93 7.99
C VAL A 81 -0.96 17.91 7.91
N ARG A 82 -0.65 19.19 8.14
CA ARG A 82 -1.66 20.24 8.08
C ARG A 82 -2.25 20.32 6.67
N GLY A 83 -3.57 20.24 6.56
CA GLY A 83 -4.29 20.29 5.28
C GLY A 83 -4.55 18.91 4.65
N LEU A 84 -4.15 17.82 5.29
CA LEU A 84 -4.48 16.45 4.88
C LEU A 84 -5.32 15.73 5.95
N ASP A 85 -6.16 14.81 5.48
CA ASP A 85 -6.85 13.87 6.37
C ASP A 85 -5.84 12.83 6.87
N ASN A 86 -5.43 12.98 8.13
CA ASN A 86 -4.43 12.11 8.75
C ASN A 86 -4.96 10.67 8.90
N GLY A 87 -6.26 10.49 9.09
CA GLY A 87 -6.84 9.14 9.17
C GLY A 87 -6.64 8.39 7.85
N GLN A 88 -6.94 9.06 6.73
CA GLN A 88 -6.76 8.49 5.39
C GLN A 88 -5.29 8.27 5.02
N LEU A 89 -4.39 9.15 5.46
CA LEU A 89 -2.96 9.02 5.23
C LEU A 89 -2.40 7.76 5.89
N HIS A 90 -2.70 7.55 7.18
CA HIS A 90 -2.27 6.35 7.92
C HIS A 90 -2.88 5.09 7.31
N GLU A 91 -4.18 5.11 7.00
CA GLU A 91 -4.84 3.97 6.38
C GLU A 91 -4.17 3.61 5.04
N THR A 92 -3.89 4.59 4.18
CA THR A 92 -3.25 4.37 2.89
C THR A 92 -1.85 3.79 3.05
N VAL A 93 -1.05 4.31 3.98
CA VAL A 93 0.31 3.78 4.25
C VAL A 93 0.28 2.34 4.76
N LEU A 94 -0.74 1.94 5.52
CA LEU A 94 -0.91 0.57 6.00
C LEU A 94 -1.30 -0.44 4.91
N TRP A 95 -1.85 0.05 3.79
CA TRP A 95 -2.28 -0.77 2.66
C TRP A 95 -1.32 -0.73 1.48
N THR A 96 -0.27 0.08 1.55
CA THR A 96 0.66 0.28 0.44
C THR A 96 2.06 -0.23 0.77
N ARG A 97 2.70 -0.86 -0.21
CA ARG A 97 4.12 -1.21 -0.13
C ARG A 97 4.87 -0.57 -1.28
N ARG A 98 5.99 0.06 -0.96
CA ARG A 98 6.89 0.65 -1.95
C ARG A 98 7.80 -0.43 -2.48
N THR A 99 7.71 -0.66 -3.77
CA THR A 99 8.56 -1.63 -4.48
C THR A 99 9.78 -0.97 -5.10
N SER A 100 9.79 0.35 -5.16
CA SER A 100 10.95 1.16 -5.53
C SER A 100 10.87 2.55 -4.89
N ASN A 101 12.03 3.11 -4.60
CA ASN A 101 12.19 4.49 -4.17
C ASN A 101 13.56 4.98 -4.63
N ALA A 102 13.57 5.96 -5.51
CA ALA A 102 14.82 6.51 -6.00
C ALA A 102 14.83 8.00 -5.74
N ILE A 103 15.63 8.36 -4.75
CA ILE A 103 16.40 9.61 -4.77
C ILE A 103 17.76 9.33 -5.47
N ALA A 104 18.01 8.10 -5.95
CA ALA A 104 19.23 7.61 -6.64
C ALA A 104 18.89 6.38 -7.54
N PRO A 105 19.69 6.01 -8.55
CA PRO A 105 19.22 5.34 -9.76
C PRO A 105 18.87 3.86 -9.50
N ALA A 106 17.57 3.56 -9.51
CA ALA A 106 17.09 2.20 -9.72
C ALA A 106 16.56 2.12 -11.14
N VAL A 107 16.83 1.02 -11.83
CA VAL A 107 16.34 0.73 -13.18
C VAL A 107 14.83 0.95 -13.19
N ALA A 108 14.41 2.11 -13.70
CA ALA A 108 13.00 2.44 -13.75
C ALA A 108 12.34 1.39 -14.64
N PRO A 109 11.21 0.78 -14.22
CA PRO A 109 10.49 -0.10 -15.11
C PRO A 109 10.13 0.73 -16.35
N ASN A 110 10.55 0.28 -17.53
CA ASN A 110 10.10 0.89 -18.78
C ASN A 110 8.62 0.51 -18.95
N VAL A 111 7.73 1.28 -18.32
CA VAL A 111 6.33 0.86 -18.12
C VAL A 111 5.52 0.94 -19.42
N LEU A 112 5.93 1.81 -20.35
CA LEU A 112 5.24 2.12 -21.60
C LEU A 112 6.23 2.18 -22.78
N PRO A 113 6.75 1.03 -23.24
CA PRO A 113 7.63 1.00 -24.40
C PRO A 113 6.92 1.61 -25.61
N ASP A 114 7.65 2.39 -26.42
CA ASP A 114 7.18 3.08 -27.63
C ASP A 114 6.23 4.27 -27.46
N TRP A 115 5.89 4.64 -26.23
CA TRP A 115 5.19 5.89 -25.95
C TRP A 115 6.21 7.01 -25.81
N SER A 116 5.89 8.21 -26.31
CA SER A 116 6.71 9.39 -26.06
C SER A 116 5.89 10.61 -25.75
N LEU A 117 6.38 11.40 -24.82
CA LEU A 117 5.83 12.65 -24.38
C LEU A 117 6.54 13.79 -25.09
N MET A 118 5.80 14.82 -25.48
CA MET A 118 6.35 16.05 -26.02
C MET A 118 5.71 17.22 -25.29
N ILE A 119 6.56 18.12 -24.80
CA ILE A 119 6.19 19.30 -24.02
C ILE A 119 6.99 20.46 -24.57
N ASP A 120 6.30 21.54 -24.95
CA ASP A 120 6.94 22.77 -25.44
C ASP A 120 8.01 22.53 -26.56
N GLY A 121 7.80 21.49 -27.37
CA GLY A 121 8.70 21.08 -28.47
C GLY A 121 9.85 20.13 -28.08
N GLU A 122 10.04 19.85 -26.79
CA GLU A 122 11.03 18.89 -26.30
C GLU A 122 10.41 17.49 -26.16
N ARG A 123 11.12 16.45 -26.61
CA ARG A 123 10.68 15.06 -26.52
C ARG A 123 11.26 14.41 -25.27
N LEU A 124 10.37 13.95 -24.39
CA LEU A 124 10.71 13.24 -23.16
C LEU A 124 10.22 11.77 -23.25
N PRO A 125 10.97 10.81 -22.69
CA PRO A 125 10.43 9.47 -22.46
C PRO A 125 9.31 9.54 -21.41
N ILE A 126 8.53 8.47 -21.24
CA ILE A 126 7.53 8.36 -20.15
C ILE A 126 8.07 7.36 -19.13
N VAL A 127 9.20 7.72 -18.54
CA VAL A 127 9.88 6.93 -17.52
C VAL A 127 10.52 7.90 -16.52
N PRO A 128 10.63 7.50 -15.24
CA PRO A 128 11.43 8.24 -14.29
C PRO A 128 12.85 8.52 -14.81
N GLN A 129 13.28 9.78 -14.69
CA GLN A 129 14.65 10.20 -15.03
C GLN A 129 15.54 10.17 -13.78
N ASP A 130 16.84 10.07 -14.01
CA ASP A 130 17.84 10.22 -12.95
C ASP A 130 17.65 11.55 -12.22
N ASN A 131 17.72 11.53 -10.88
CA ASN A 131 17.51 12.65 -9.96
C ASN A 131 16.07 13.19 -9.82
N ASN A 132 15.11 12.76 -10.66
CA ASN A 132 13.70 13.07 -10.43
C ASN A 132 13.12 12.11 -9.38
N PRO A 133 12.36 12.60 -8.39
CA PRO A 133 11.75 11.71 -7.43
C PRO A 133 10.68 10.88 -8.11
N TRP A 134 10.77 9.59 -7.89
CA TRP A 134 9.76 8.65 -8.34
C TRP A 134 9.52 7.57 -7.31
N LEU A 135 8.31 7.02 -7.39
CA LEU A 135 7.82 6.04 -6.45
C LEU A 135 6.92 5.05 -7.19
N THR A 136 7.21 3.77 -7.05
CA THR A 136 6.23 2.72 -7.36
C THR A 136 5.67 2.14 -6.07
N VAL A 137 4.34 2.10 -6.02
CA VAL A 137 3.55 1.62 -4.90
C VAL A 137 2.66 0.49 -5.35
N GLU A 138 2.71 -0.62 -4.63
CA GLU A 138 1.71 -1.68 -4.66
C GLU A 138 0.65 -1.37 -3.60
N ASP A 139 -0.58 -1.12 -4.02
CA ASP A 139 -1.74 -0.99 -3.13
C ASP A 139 -2.38 -2.37 -2.97
N MET A 140 -2.08 -3.01 -1.84
CA MET A 140 -2.54 -4.36 -1.49
C MET A 140 -4.05 -4.40 -1.28
N ARG A 141 -4.68 -3.27 -0.90
CA ARG A 141 -6.12 -3.18 -0.64
C ARG A 141 -6.92 -3.45 -1.90
N TRP A 142 -6.39 -2.99 -3.04
CA TRP A 142 -7.06 -3.04 -4.33
C TRP A 142 -6.35 -3.89 -5.38
N GLY A 143 -5.16 -4.41 -5.05
CA GLY A 143 -4.27 -5.12 -5.96
C GLY A 143 -3.92 -4.32 -7.21
N CYS A 144 -3.61 -3.03 -7.03
CA CYS A 144 -3.17 -2.17 -8.13
C CYS A 144 -1.79 -1.61 -7.86
N GLN A 145 -1.06 -1.33 -8.94
CA GLN A 145 0.24 -0.69 -8.88
C GLN A 145 0.11 0.75 -9.36
N LEU A 146 0.72 1.69 -8.64
CA LEU A 146 0.83 3.08 -9.05
C LEU A 146 2.30 3.45 -9.15
N THR A 147 2.70 4.04 -10.27
CA THR A 147 4.01 4.64 -10.45
C THR A 147 3.84 6.13 -10.64
N ASN A 148 4.39 6.91 -9.73
CA ASN A 148 4.39 8.36 -9.78
C ASN A 148 5.81 8.87 -10.02
N PHE A 149 5.96 9.85 -10.88
CA PHE A 149 7.19 10.62 -11.04
C PHE A 149 6.83 12.04 -11.48
N ALA A 150 7.78 12.96 -11.37
CA ALA A 150 7.61 14.29 -11.92
C ALA A 150 8.81 14.66 -12.78
N TYR A 151 8.59 15.48 -13.79
CA TYR A 151 9.64 16.17 -14.52
C TYR A 151 9.80 17.57 -13.97
N GLU A 152 11.01 17.94 -13.54
CA GLU A 152 11.37 19.33 -13.35
C GLU A 152 11.55 20.00 -14.71
N MET A 153 10.76 21.05 -14.93
CA MET A 153 10.77 21.86 -16.14
C MET A 153 11.57 23.15 -15.89
N ARG A 154 11.76 23.95 -16.93
CA ARG A 154 12.40 25.28 -16.78
C ARG A 154 11.59 26.16 -15.82
N HIS A 155 12.27 27.08 -15.14
CA HIS A 155 11.68 28.01 -14.17
C HIS A 155 11.03 27.36 -12.94
N HIS A 156 11.45 26.15 -12.57
CA HIS A 156 10.90 25.41 -11.43
C HIS A 156 9.39 25.15 -11.56
N ASP A 157 8.89 24.97 -12.79
CA ASP A 157 7.58 24.34 -13.02
C ASP A 157 7.76 22.82 -13.08
N TYR A 158 6.66 22.07 -12.94
CA TYR A 158 6.71 20.62 -12.86
C TYR A 158 5.58 19.98 -13.64
N LEU A 159 5.89 18.83 -14.23
CA LEU A 159 4.91 17.95 -14.83
C LEU A 159 4.80 16.66 -14.01
N ASP A 160 3.67 16.48 -13.35
CA ASP A 160 3.35 15.26 -12.63
C ASP A 160 2.86 14.18 -13.59
N VAL A 161 3.49 13.01 -13.52
CA VAL A 161 3.13 11.85 -14.31
C VAL A 161 2.83 10.68 -13.37
N GLN A 162 1.64 10.10 -13.56
CA GLN A 162 1.19 8.93 -12.84
C GLN A 162 0.79 7.84 -13.82
N ILE A 163 1.24 6.62 -13.56
CA ILE A 163 0.83 5.42 -14.26
C ILE A 163 0.13 4.50 -13.26
N SER A 164 -1.16 4.26 -13.49
CA SER A 164 -1.97 3.35 -12.67
C SER A 164 -2.21 2.06 -13.44
N THR A 165 -1.83 0.93 -12.86
CA THR A 165 -1.99 -0.41 -13.42
C THR A 165 -3.02 -1.18 -12.58
N VAL A 166 -4.10 -1.60 -13.22
CA VAL A 166 -5.09 -2.52 -12.67
C VAL A 166 -4.70 -3.92 -13.09
N ARG A 167 -4.61 -4.83 -12.13
CA ARG A 167 -4.27 -6.24 -12.37
C ARG A 167 -5.47 -7.14 -12.17
N GLU A 168 -5.43 -8.29 -12.82
CA GLU A 168 -6.40 -9.35 -12.63
C GLU A 168 -6.26 -9.97 -11.25
N PHE A 169 -7.38 -10.33 -10.64
CA PHE A 169 -7.37 -10.94 -9.31
C PHE A 169 -6.83 -12.38 -9.37
N GLU A 170 -7.18 -13.11 -10.42
CA GLU A 170 -6.90 -14.54 -10.58
C GLU A 170 -5.40 -14.81 -10.79
N ASP A 171 -4.79 -14.19 -11.80
CA ASP A 171 -3.42 -14.49 -12.25
C ASP A 171 -2.44 -13.32 -12.13
N ASN A 172 -2.88 -12.18 -11.58
CA ASN A 172 -2.09 -10.95 -11.45
C ASN A 172 -1.64 -10.33 -12.78
N GLY A 173 -2.22 -10.73 -13.92
CA GLY A 173 -1.93 -10.14 -15.21
C GLY A 173 -2.38 -8.67 -15.28
N ASP A 174 -1.66 -7.83 -16.03
CA ASP A 174 -2.07 -6.45 -16.26
C ASP A 174 -3.34 -6.41 -17.13
N VAL A 175 -4.41 -5.79 -16.63
CA VAL A 175 -5.72 -5.73 -17.31
C VAL A 175 -5.95 -4.38 -17.96
N ALA A 176 -5.64 -3.31 -17.24
CA ALA A 176 -5.81 -1.95 -17.72
C ALA A 176 -4.71 -1.06 -17.16
N LYS A 177 -4.30 -0.08 -17.96
CA LYS A 177 -3.32 0.92 -17.56
C LYS A 177 -3.83 2.30 -17.87
N ARG A 178 -3.51 3.27 -17.01
CA ARG A 178 -3.84 4.66 -17.21
C ARG A 178 -2.62 5.53 -16.97
N LEU A 179 -2.26 6.30 -17.98
CA LEU A 179 -1.36 7.43 -17.88
C LEU A 179 -2.17 8.67 -17.50
N THR A 180 -1.77 9.35 -16.43
CA THR A 180 -2.31 10.63 -15.99
C THR A 180 -1.18 11.64 -15.97
N ILE A 181 -1.36 12.78 -16.65
CA ILE A 181 -0.38 13.86 -16.70
C ILE A 181 -1.04 15.15 -16.22
N ALA A 182 -0.47 15.78 -15.21
CA ALA A 182 -0.90 17.06 -14.64
C ALA A 182 0.29 18.04 -14.61
N GLY A 183 0.01 19.34 -14.63
CA GLY A 183 1.00 20.41 -14.71
C GLY A 183 0.40 21.58 -15.47
N ASN A 184 1.19 22.58 -15.88
CA ASN A 184 0.68 23.77 -16.58
C ASN A 184 1.17 23.90 -18.04
N HIS A 185 1.38 22.77 -18.71
CA HIS A 185 1.97 22.73 -20.04
C HIS A 185 1.01 22.23 -21.13
N HIS A 186 1.31 22.58 -22.38
CA HIS A 186 0.72 21.88 -23.51
C HIS A 186 1.44 20.56 -23.74
N VAL A 187 0.70 19.46 -23.61
CA VAL A 187 1.24 18.11 -23.66
C VAL A 187 0.79 17.40 -24.93
N VAL A 188 1.71 16.72 -25.60
CA VAL A 188 1.44 15.82 -26.72
C VAL A 188 2.02 14.44 -26.41
N VAL A 189 1.17 13.42 -26.37
CA VAL A 189 1.57 12.02 -26.19
C VAL A 189 1.42 11.30 -27.52
N THR A 190 2.50 10.65 -27.97
CA THR A 190 2.52 9.80 -29.16
C THR A 190 2.64 8.34 -28.76
N LEU A 191 1.83 7.47 -29.37
CA LEU A 191 1.72 6.06 -29.01
C LEU A 191 1.40 5.17 -30.25
N PRO A 192 1.57 3.83 -30.14
CA PRO A 192 1.37 2.90 -31.27
C PRO A 192 -0.06 2.90 -31.82
N LEU A 193 -0.21 2.73 -33.15
CA LEU A 193 -1.52 2.74 -33.81
C LEU A 193 -2.41 1.55 -33.43
N ALA A 194 -1.81 0.41 -33.07
CA ALA A 194 -2.52 -0.82 -32.73
C ALA A 194 -3.45 -0.72 -31.52
N LEU A 195 -3.36 0.37 -30.73
CA LEU A 195 -4.13 0.55 -29.50
C LEU A 195 -5.42 1.37 -29.68
N ILE A 196 -5.79 1.78 -30.90
CA ILE A 196 -6.85 2.79 -31.07
C ILE A 196 -8.22 2.36 -30.53
N ASP A 197 -8.59 1.09 -30.72
CA ASP A 197 -9.89 0.57 -30.30
C ASP A 197 -9.97 0.33 -28.78
N ASP A 198 -8.81 0.33 -28.12
CA ASP A 198 -8.67 0.05 -26.69
C ASP A 198 -8.30 1.30 -25.88
N ILE A 199 -8.30 2.50 -26.47
CA ILE A 199 -7.93 3.73 -25.76
C ILE A 199 -9.13 4.61 -25.44
N VAL A 200 -9.16 5.10 -24.20
CA VAL A 200 -10.05 6.17 -23.75
C VAL A 200 -9.21 7.34 -23.25
N THR A 201 -9.44 8.54 -23.79
CA THR A 201 -8.68 9.73 -23.41
C THR A 201 -9.54 10.98 -23.23
N THR A 202 -9.10 11.88 -22.36
CA THR A 202 -9.66 13.24 -22.19
C THR A 202 -9.10 14.24 -23.19
N GLY A 203 -7.97 13.92 -23.83
CA GLY A 203 -7.29 14.79 -24.78
C GLY A 203 -7.85 14.65 -26.20
N ARG A 204 -7.44 15.56 -27.09
CA ARG A 204 -7.80 15.46 -28.51
C ARG A 204 -6.99 14.34 -29.16
N LEU A 205 -7.68 13.29 -29.59
CA LEU A 205 -7.08 12.17 -30.32
C LEU A 205 -6.98 12.50 -31.83
N SER A 206 -5.83 12.22 -32.42
CA SER A 206 -5.57 12.36 -33.85
C SER A 206 -4.61 11.28 -34.35
N ARG A 207 -4.47 11.15 -35.68
CA ARG A 207 -3.52 10.25 -36.34
C ARG A 207 -2.49 11.07 -37.08
N ALA A 208 -1.20 10.77 -36.88
CA ALA A 208 -0.11 11.43 -37.60
C ALA A 208 1.01 10.42 -37.89
N ARG A 209 1.45 10.35 -39.16
CA ARG A 209 2.59 9.52 -39.61
C ARG A 209 2.56 8.07 -39.10
N GLY A 210 1.39 7.43 -39.17
CA GLY A 210 1.21 6.04 -38.73
C GLY A 210 1.21 5.83 -37.21
N ARG A 211 1.05 6.90 -36.42
CA ARG A 211 0.96 6.86 -34.95
C ARG A 211 -0.30 7.57 -34.44
N LEU A 212 -0.70 7.22 -33.23
CA LEU A 212 -1.74 7.94 -32.50
C LEU A 212 -1.09 9.10 -31.73
N VAL A 213 -1.77 10.24 -31.76
CA VAL A 213 -1.32 11.46 -31.11
C VAL A 213 -2.47 12.01 -30.27
N VAL A 214 -2.23 12.16 -28.98
CA VAL A 214 -3.16 12.76 -28.02
C VAL A 214 -2.58 14.08 -27.55
N SER A 215 -3.32 15.18 -27.70
CA SER A 215 -2.87 16.52 -27.29
C SER A 215 -3.85 17.20 -26.34
N GLN A 216 -3.33 17.85 -25.30
CA GLN A 216 -4.14 18.64 -24.36
C GLN A 216 -3.29 19.70 -23.66
N GLN A 217 -3.88 20.89 -23.42
CA GLN A 217 -3.39 21.79 -22.36
C GLN A 217 -3.77 21.19 -21.00
N VAL A 218 -2.79 20.80 -20.20
CA VAL A 218 -3.05 20.25 -18.86
C VAL A 218 -3.06 21.35 -17.81
N THR A 219 -3.84 21.13 -16.76
CA THR A 219 -3.79 21.85 -15.47
C THR A 219 -3.92 20.82 -14.34
N PRO A 220 -3.60 21.14 -13.07
CA PRO A 220 -3.88 20.26 -11.95
C PRO A 220 -5.36 19.82 -11.85
N GLU A 221 -6.30 20.70 -12.20
CA GLU A 221 -7.75 20.43 -12.18
C GLU A 221 -8.22 19.67 -13.42
N ARG A 222 -7.49 19.79 -14.53
CA ARG A 222 -7.80 19.13 -15.80
C ARG A 222 -6.58 18.36 -16.33
N PRO A 223 -6.20 17.26 -15.66
CA PRO A 223 -5.11 16.43 -16.11
C PRO A 223 -5.47 15.73 -17.43
N LEU A 224 -4.47 15.45 -18.26
CA LEU A 224 -4.61 14.54 -19.38
C LEU A 224 -4.68 13.11 -18.85
N LYS A 225 -5.71 12.36 -19.22
CA LYS A 225 -5.83 10.93 -18.93
C LYS A 225 -5.85 10.14 -20.23
N ILE A 226 -5.03 9.09 -20.32
CA ILE A 226 -5.03 8.12 -21.41
C ILE A 226 -5.10 6.74 -20.76
N SER A 227 -6.23 6.07 -20.93
CA SER A 227 -6.45 4.70 -20.44
C SER A 227 -6.38 3.75 -21.61
N TYR A 228 -5.78 2.57 -21.42
CA TYR A 228 -5.80 1.51 -22.40
C TYR A 228 -6.00 0.13 -21.75
N TYR A 229 -6.64 -0.78 -22.48
CA TYR A 229 -7.05 -2.09 -21.99
C TYR A 229 -6.24 -3.19 -22.69
N LEU A 230 -5.80 -4.19 -21.92
CA LEU A 230 -4.94 -5.28 -22.39
C LEU A 230 -5.71 -6.59 -22.57
N ASP A 231 -6.93 -6.66 -22.04
CA ASP A 231 -7.77 -7.86 -22.05
C ASP A 231 -8.96 -7.76 -23.02
N GLY A 232 -8.97 -6.77 -23.92
CA GLY A 232 -10.00 -6.58 -24.92
C GLY A 232 -11.38 -6.16 -24.36
N ARG A 233 -11.46 -5.68 -23.11
CA ARG A 233 -12.70 -5.14 -22.52
C ARG A 233 -13.06 -3.78 -23.14
N THR A 234 -13.55 -3.82 -24.37
CA THR A 234 -14.06 -2.64 -25.08
C THR A 234 -15.37 -2.16 -24.44
N GLY A 235 -15.51 -0.85 -24.22
CA GLY A 235 -16.77 -0.22 -23.80
C GLY A 235 -16.95 0.01 -22.29
N LEU A 236 -16.03 -0.46 -21.44
CA LEU A 236 -15.97 -0.06 -20.03
C LEU A 236 -15.00 1.11 -19.84
N SER A 237 -15.28 1.98 -18.87
CA SER A 237 -14.29 2.95 -18.40
C SER A 237 -13.26 2.30 -17.47
N PHE A 238 -12.08 2.88 -17.37
CA PHE A 238 -11.02 2.41 -16.48
C PHE A 238 -11.49 2.40 -15.02
N GLU A 239 -12.31 3.38 -14.62
CA GLU A 239 -12.95 3.42 -13.30
C GLU A 239 -13.87 2.21 -13.09
N GLN A 240 -14.65 1.81 -14.09
CA GLN A 240 -15.52 0.64 -14.00
C GLN A 240 -14.70 -0.65 -13.88
N VAL A 241 -13.65 -0.79 -14.68
CA VAL A 241 -12.72 -1.94 -14.60
C VAL A 241 -12.08 -1.99 -13.20
N ALA A 242 -11.51 -0.88 -12.73
CA ALA A 242 -10.90 -0.78 -11.41
C ALA A 242 -11.90 -1.11 -10.29
N LEU A 243 -13.15 -0.62 -10.37
CA LEU A 243 -14.19 -0.87 -9.37
C LEU A 243 -14.55 -2.36 -9.31
N GLN A 244 -14.72 -3.02 -10.46
CA GLN A 244 -14.98 -4.45 -10.53
C GLN A 244 -13.86 -5.26 -9.86
N LYS A 245 -12.58 -4.90 -10.10
CA LYS A 245 -11.43 -5.56 -9.45
C LYS A 245 -11.38 -5.29 -7.96
N ARG A 246 -11.67 -4.05 -7.54
CA ARG A 246 -11.73 -3.68 -6.11
C ARG A 246 -12.74 -4.52 -5.34
N ALA A 247 -13.91 -4.82 -5.91
CA ALA A 247 -14.92 -5.64 -5.25
C ALA A 247 -14.41 -7.06 -4.90
N ARG A 248 -13.58 -7.65 -5.77
CA ARG A 248 -12.96 -8.96 -5.54
C ARG A 248 -11.94 -8.90 -4.39
N TRP A 249 -11.06 -7.90 -4.42
CA TRP A 249 -10.12 -7.66 -3.31
C TRP A 249 -10.81 -7.35 -1.98
N GLN A 250 -11.91 -6.61 -1.99
CA GLN A 250 -12.72 -6.37 -0.79
C GLN A 250 -13.27 -7.68 -0.22
N THR A 251 -13.77 -8.56 -1.08
CA THR A 251 -14.27 -9.87 -0.66
C THR A 251 -13.15 -10.73 -0.08
N PHE A 252 -11.98 -10.72 -0.70
CA PHE A 252 -10.78 -11.39 -0.19
C PHE A 252 -10.40 -10.87 1.20
N TRP A 253 -10.17 -9.56 1.33
CA TRP A 253 -9.74 -8.95 2.59
C TRP A 253 -10.78 -9.06 3.71
N ALA A 254 -12.07 -9.02 3.39
CA ALA A 254 -13.12 -9.23 4.38
C ALA A 254 -13.04 -10.60 5.06
N ARG A 255 -12.38 -11.58 4.41
CA ARG A 255 -12.24 -12.94 4.90
C ARG A 255 -10.83 -13.24 5.44
N THR A 256 -9.77 -12.67 4.85
CA THR A 256 -8.37 -12.97 5.20
C THR A 256 -7.66 -11.93 6.05
N ASP A 257 -8.16 -10.69 6.15
CA ASP A 257 -7.40 -9.62 6.83
C ASP A 257 -7.26 -9.87 8.33
N VAL A 258 -6.13 -9.40 8.87
CA VAL A 258 -5.74 -9.54 10.27
C VAL A 258 -5.45 -8.15 10.79
N GLN A 259 -6.25 -7.66 11.74
CA GLN A 259 -6.15 -6.31 12.27
C GLN A 259 -5.32 -6.28 13.55
N ILE A 260 -4.33 -5.39 13.64
CA ILE A 260 -3.39 -5.24 14.75
C ILE A 260 -3.43 -3.79 15.23
N SER A 261 -3.75 -3.58 16.51
CA SER A 261 -4.01 -2.22 17.04
C SER A 261 -2.78 -1.44 17.49
N ALA A 262 -1.65 -2.11 17.76
CA ALA A 262 -0.49 -1.47 18.39
C ALA A 262 0.75 -1.36 17.49
N ASP A 263 0.75 -1.96 16.29
CA ASP A 263 1.93 -1.96 15.42
C ASP A 263 1.58 -1.96 13.93
N HIS A 264 1.85 -0.82 13.30
CA HIS A 264 1.62 -0.55 11.90
C HIS A 264 2.54 -1.34 10.96
N ASN A 265 3.76 -1.67 11.39
CA ASN A 265 4.67 -2.51 10.61
C ASN A 265 4.15 -3.94 10.53
N TRP A 266 3.67 -4.48 11.66
CA TRP A 266 3.06 -5.81 11.72
C TRP A 266 1.86 -5.91 10.79
N GLN A 267 0.93 -4.97 10.95
CA GLN A 267 -0.27 -4.88 10.15
C GLN A 267 0.04 -4.95 8.65
N ARG A 268 1.03 -4.17 8.21
CA ARG A 268 1.40 -4.07 6.80
C ARG A 268 2.17 -5.30 6.31
N ASN A 269 3.09 -5.85 7.10
CA ASN A 269 3.88 -7.02 6.70
C ASN A 269 3.00 -8.27 6.53
N ILE A 270 2.03 -8.48 7.43
CA ILE A 270 1.07 -9.59 7.29
C ILE A 270 0.20 -9.40 6.06
N ARG A 271 -0.33 -8.18 5.83
CA ARG A 271 -1.07 -7.87 4.59
C ARG A 271 -0.23 -8.13 3.34
N TRP A 272 1.04 -7.73 3.34
CA TRP A 272 1.93 -8.01 2.21
C TRP A 272 2.14 -9.50 1.99
N ALA A 273 2.35 -10.27 3.05
CA ALA A 273 2.50 -11.71 2.98
C ALA A 273 1.25 -12.36 2.38
N LEU A 274 0.07 -12.06 2.94
CA LEU A 274 -1.22 -12.56 2.46
C LEU A 274 -1.45 -12.19 0.99
N TYR A 275 -1.19 -10.93 0.64
CA TYR A 275 -1.31 -10.42 -0.72
C TYR A 275 -0.39 -11.19 -1.69
N ARG A 276 0.92 -11.29 -1.39
CA ARG A 276 1.90 -11.93 -2.26
C ARG A 276 1.67 -13.43 -2.41
N THR A 277 1.39 -14.13 -1.31
CA THR A 277 1.08 -15.56 -1.35
C THR A 277 -0.22 -15.82 -2.12
N ARG A 278 -1.23 -14.94 -2.00
CA ARG A 278 -2.42 -15.00 -2.85
C ARG A 278 -2.08 -14.87 -4.34
N LEU A 279 -1.24 -13.91 -4.72
CA LEU A 279 -0.85 -13.74 -6.12
C LEU A 279 -0.08 -14.96 -6.66
N GLN A 280 0.73 -15.60 -5.83
CA GLN A 280 1.59 -16.71 -6.24
C GLN A 280 0.87 -18.06 -6.29
N LEU A 281 0.00 -18.34 -5.30
CA LEU A 281 -0.57 -19.67 -5.09
C LEU A 281 -2.09 -19.74 -5.30
N GLY A 282 -2.75 -18.59 -5.42
CA GLY A 282 -4.22 -18.53 -5.46
C GLY A 282 -4.88 -18.51 -4.08
N GLU A 283 -6.18 -18.23 -4.05
CA GLU A 283 -6.94 -18.02 -2.81
C GLU A 283 -7.10 -19.32 -2.01
N GLN A 284 -7.50 -20.39 -2.69
CA GLN A 284 -7.75 -21.67 -2.04
C GLN A 284 -6.48 -22.21 -1.35
N LYS A 285 -5.35 -22.20 -2.06
CA LYS A 285 -4.08 -22.68 -1.52
C LYS A 285 -3.61 -21.84 -0.33
N LEU A 286 -3.78 -20.52 -0.39
CA LEU A 286 -3.50 -19.64 0.75
C LEU A 286 -4.33 -20.03 1.97
N TYR A 287 -5.64 -20.24 1.82
CA TYR A 287 -6.48 -20.65 2.95
C TYR A 287 -6.09 -22.00 3.52
N GLU A 288 -5.77 -22.98 2.65
CA GLU A 288 -5.25 -24.27 3.09
C GLU A 288 -4.01 -24.09 3.95
N LEU A 289 -3.02 -23.30 3.48
CA LEU A 289 -1.79 -23.00 4.22
C LEU A 289 -2.06 -22.35 5.58
N LEU A 290 -2.91 -21.32 5.62
CA LEU A 290 -3.23 -20.58 6.84
C LEU A 290 -3.87 -21.45 7.94
N LEU A 291 -4.63 -22.48 7.54
CA LEU A 291 -5.36 -23.39 8.42
C LEU A 291 -4.65 -24.72 8.68
N GLN A 292 -3.44 -24.91 8.14
CA GLN A 292 -2.64 -26.10 8.47
C GLN A 292 -2.37 -26.17 9.98
N PRO A 293 -2.11 -27.37 10.52
CA PRO A 293 -1.65 -27.51 11.89
C PRO A 293 -0.48 -26.55 12.14
N ALA A 294 -0.51 -25.85 13.28
CA ALA A 294 0.56 -24.94 13.64
C ALA A 294 1.87 -25.75 13.72
N THR A 295 2.76 -25.55 12.76
CA THR A 295 4.17 -25.81 12.99
C THR A 295 4.64 -24.76 14.00
N ASP A 296 5.58 -25.12 14.88
CA ASP A 296 6.24 -24.10 15.69
C ASP A 296 6.84 -23.10 14.71
N LEU A 297 6.18 -21.94 14.57
CA LEU A 297 6.77 -20.77 13.94
C LEU A 297 7.98 -20.45 14.81
N THR A 298 9.13 -21.02 14.42
CA THR A 298 10.42 -20.93 15.10
C THR A 298 10.97 -19.54 14.84
N GLY A 299 10.34 -18.57 15.46
CA GLY A 299 10.63 -17.18 15.30
C GLY A 299 9.59 -16.39 16.05
N SER A 300 10.04 -15.48 16.91
CA SER A 300 9.17 -14.41 17.35
C SER A 300 8.55 -13.78 16.11
N LEU A 301 7.24 -13.48 16.15
CA LEU A 301 6.57 -12.72 15.09
C LEU A 301 7.46 -11.57 14.63
N HIS A 302 8.20 -10.94 15.56
CA HIS A 302 9.24 -9.92 15.38
C HIS A 302 10.21 -10.08 14.18
N ASN A 303 10.43 -11.30 13.64
CA ASN A 303 11.41 -11.58 12.58
C ASN A 303 10.84 -11.71 11.15
N LEU A 304 9.57 -11.41 10.92
CA LEU A 304 8.88 -11.43 9.61
C LEU A 304 9.30 -10.29 8.65
N THR A 305 10.45 -9.66 8.87
CA THR A 305 10.95 -8.53 8.08
C THR A 305 11.53 -8.94 6.72
N ASN A 306 11.94 -10.21 6.58
CA ASN A 306 12.57 -10.71 5.35
C ASN A 306 11.54 -11.35 4.41
N GLU A 307 11.62 -10.97 3.13
CA GLU A 307 10.68 -11.37 2.08
C GLU A 307 10.80 -12.83 1.64
N THR A 308 11.87 -13.54 2.02
CA THR A 308 12.24 -14.84 1.45
C THR A 308 11.50 -16.04 2.03
N ASP A 309 10.86 -15.93 3.20
CA ASP A 309 10.22 -17.08 3.88
C ASP A 309 8.73 -16.84 4.16
N LEU A 310 8.08 -15.94 3.41
CA LEU A 310 6.70 -15.51 3.71
C LEU A 310 5.68 -16.67 3.64
N GLU A 311 5.83 -17.61 2.72
CA GLU A 311 4.95 -18.78 2.60
C GLU A 311 5.08 -19.73 3.81
N GLU A 312 6.32 -20.09 4.17
CA GLU A 312 6.61 -20.94 5.32
C GLU A 312 6.08 -20.31 6.62
N ARG A 313 6.19 -18.99 6.75
CA ARG A 313 5.71 -18.26 7.94
C ARG A 313 4.20 -18.07 8.01
N LEU A 314 3.49 -18.15 6.88
CA LEU A 314 2.02 -18.13 6.87
C LEU A 314 1.42 -19.52 7.10
N THR A 315 2.22 -20.58 6.93
CA THR A 315 1.77 -21.95 7.15
C THR A 315 1.37 -22.14 8.62
N GLY A 316 0.12 -22.54 8.84
CA GLY A 316 -0.47 -22.70 10.16
C GLY A 316 -0.59 -21.40 10.96
N PHE A 317 -0.48 -20.23 10.33
CA PHE A 317 -0.51 -18.94 11.03
C PHE A 317 -1.82 -18.68 11.78
N LEU A 318 -2.97 -18.94 11.15
CA LEU A 318 -4.25 -18.76 11.83
C LEU A 318 -4.44 -19.80 12.93
N SER A 319 -3.97 -21.03 12.70
CA SER A 319 -3.96 -22.07 13.71
C SER A 319 -3.05 -21.77 14.90
N TRP A 320 -1.94 -21.09 14.67
CA TRP A 320 -1.02 -20.62 15.69
C TRP A 320 -1.64 -19.50 16.53
N LEU A 321 -2.34 -18.54 15.90
CA LEU A 321 -3.06 -17.47 16.60
C LEU A 321 -4.20 -18.01 17.47
N THR A 322 -4.86 -19.08 17.06
CA THR A 322 -5.98 -19.68 17.77
C THR A 322 -5.56 -20.76 18.76
N GLY A 323 -4.37 -21.35 18.61
CA GLY A 323 -3.93 -22.53 19.36
C GLY A 323 -4.58 -23.84 18.87
N GLY A 324 -5.13 -23.86 17.65
CA GLY A 324 -5.92 -24.98 17.16
C GLY A 324 -6.45 -24.85 15.74
N CYS A 325 -7.30 -25.77 15.31
CA CYS A 325 -7.90 -25.74 13.98
C CYS A 325 -9.39 -26.09 14.01
N VAL A 326 -10.09 -25.77 12.92
CA VAL A 326 -11.50 -26.15 12.76
C VAL A 326 -11.57 -27.53 12.14
N VAL A 327 -12.20 -28.48 12.84
CA VAL A 327 -12.40 -29.87 12.39
C VAL A 327 -13.87 -30.21 12.57
N ASN A 328 -14.55 -30.68 11.52
CA ASN A 328 -15.98 -31.09 11.58
C ASN A 328 -16.91 -30.04 12.21
N ASN A 329 -16.73 -28.76 11.90
CA ASN A 329 -17.47 -27.62 12.47
C ASN A 329 -17.29 -27.41 13.99
N GLU A 330 -16.24 -27.97 14.57
CA GLU A 330 -15.78 -27.69 15.93
C GLU A 330 -14.43 -26.97 15.88
N LEU A 331 -14.18 -26.07 16.83
CA LEU A 331 -12.85 -25.48 17.00
C LEU A 331 -12.09 -26.32 18.03
N CYS A 332 -11.11 -27.08 17.58
CA CYS A 332 -10.30 -27.96 18.42
C CYS A 332 -9.01 -27.24 18.83
N LEU A 333 -8.90 -26.89 20.11
CA LEU A 333 -7.71 -26.29 20.68
C LEU A 333 -6.75 -27.40 21.12
N THR A 334 -5.62 -27.51 20.41
CA THR A 334 -4.59 -28.54 20.62
C THR A 334 -3.40 -28.01 21.41
N CYS A 335 -3.25 -26.69 21.49
CA CYS A 335 -2.22 -26.00 22.26
C CYS A 335 -2.73 -24.65 22.76
N GLN A 336 -1.93 -23.96 23.57
CA GLN A 336 -2.26 -22.60 23.96
C GLN A 336 -2.14 -21.64 22.77
N PRO A 337 -3.15 -20.79 22.52
CA PRO A 337 -3.06 -19.70 21.55
C PRO A 337 -1.84 -18.84 21.87
N LYS A 338 -1.08 -18.47 20.84
CA LYS A 338 0.05 -17.56 21.00
C LYS A 338 -0.47 -16.12 20.95
N LEU A 339 -0.78 -15.61 22.13
CA LEU A 339 -1.35 -14.28 22.32
C LEU A 339 -0.31 -13.18 22.05
N PRO A 340 -0.73 -12.03 21.47
CA PRO A 340 0.17 -10.92 21.22
C PRO A 340 0.72 -10.36 22.53
N ALA A 341 2.00 -10.00 22.55
CA ALA A 341 2.60 -9.35 23.73
C ALA A 341 1.99 -7.96 23.99
N VAL A 342 1.55 -7.25 22.94
CA VAL A 342 1.01 -5.88 23.03
C VAL A 342 -0.16 -5.69 22.07
N GLY A 343 -1.19 -4.97 22.52
CA GLY A 343 -2.35 -4.60 21.73
C GLY A 343 -3.34 -5.75 21.55
N THR A 344 -4.14 -5.65 20.49
CA THR A 344 -5.17 -6.61 20.13
C THR A 344 -4.98 -7.05 18.69
N ILE A 345 -5.12 -8.35 18.43
CA ILE A 345 -5.19 -8.91 17.08
C ILE A 345 -6.61 -9.41 16.82
N ALA A 346 -7.22 -9.02 15.71
CA ALA A 346 -8.52 -9.50 15.27
C ALA A 346 -8.43 -10.14 13.89
N TRP A 347 -9.09 -11.29 13.71
CA TRP A 347 -9.09 -12.02 12.44
C TRP A 347 -10.37 -12.86 12.31
N THR A 348 -10.54 -13.49 11.16
CA THR A 348 -11.66 -14.39 10.89
C THR A 348 -11.14 -15.77 10.52
N LEU A 349 -11.67 -16.82 11.16
CA LEU A 349 -11.55 -18.20 10.69
C LEU A 349 -12.80 -18.51 9.88
N GLN A 350 -12.63 -18.88 8.62
CA GLN A 350 -13.74 -19.21 7.75
C GLN A 350 -13.52 -20.55 7.07
N ASN A 351 -14.55 -21.39 7.07
CA ASN A 351 -14.70 -22.50 6.15
C ASN A 351 -16.08 -22.42 5.46
N ASP A 352 -16.46 -23.43 4.70
CA ASP A 352 -17.71 -23.45 3.93
C ASP A 352 -19.00 -23.39 4.78
N HIS A 353 -18.90 -23.65 6.10
CA HIS A 353 -20.05 -23.85 6.98
C HIS A 353 -20.02 -23.03 8.27
N LEU A 354 -18.91 -22.34 8.55
CA LEU A 354 -18.64 -21.69 9.82
C LEU A 354 -17.72 -20.48 9.62
N ASN A 355 -18.13 -19.35 10.18
CA ASN A 355 -17.33 -18.14 10.29
C ASN A 355 -17.16 -17.75 11.76
N ILE A 356 -15.91 -17.74 12.22
CA ILE A 356 -15.54 -17.39 13.59
C ILE A 356 -14.74 -16.10 13.57
N ARG A 357 -15.33 -15.03 14.09
CA ARG A 357 -14.58 -13.79 14.36
C ARG A 357 -13.79 -13.97 15.65
N CYS A 358 -12.49 -13.83 15.57
CA CYS A 358 -11.55 -14.00 16.66
C CYS A 358 -10.96 -12.65 17.07
N LEU A 359 -10.74 -12.48 18.37
CA LEU A 359 -10.07 -11.33 18.96
C LEU A 359 -9.17 -11.84 20.09
N ALA A 360 -7.87 -11.58 19.97
CA ALA A 360 -6.89 -11.90 20.99
C ALA A 360 -6.25 -10.63 21.56
N ASP A 361 -6.02 -10.63 22.86
CA ASP A 361 -5.10 -9.72 23.56
C ASP A 361 -4.10 -10.57 24.35
N SER A 362 -3.17 -9.94 25.08
CA SER A 362 -2.12 -10.65 25.83
C SER A 362 -2.63 -11.63 26.90
N THR A 363 -3.91 -11.62 27.23
CA THR A 363 -4.49 -12.39 28.34
C THR A 363 -5.59 -13.37 27.93
N ARG A 364 -6.24 -13.17 26.78
CA ARG A 364 -7.40 -13.98 26.40
C ARG A 364 -7.62 -14.07 24.90
N LEU A 365 -8.18 -15.20 24.51
CA LEU A 365 -8.81 -15.39 23.21
C LEU A 365 -10.33 -15.24 23.36
N ARG A 366 -10.95 -14.45 22.48
CA ARG A 366 -12.40 -14.27 22.40
C ARG A 366 -12.86 -14.64 21.01
N ILE A 367 -13.95 -15.39 20.95
CA ILE A 367 -14.53 -15.82 19.68
C ILE A 367 -16.01 -15.45 19.58
N ARG A 368 -16.45 -15.15 18.36
CA ARG A 368 -17.85 -14.91 18.02
C ARG A 368 -18.17 -15.67 16.74
N PRO A 369 -18.79 -16.86 16.84
CA PRO A 369 -19.17 -17.64 15.68
C PRO A 369 -20.48 -17.15 15.07
N ASP A 370 -20.67 -17.36 13.77
CA ASP A 370 -21.90 -17.02 13.04
C ASP A 370 -23.01 -18.07 13.16
N ALA A 371 -22.67 -19.27 13.65
CA ALA A 371 -23.55 -20.37 14.06
C ALA A 371 -23.16 -20.86 15.48
N PRO A 372 -24.00 -21.65 16.18
CA PRO A 372 -23.59 -22.28 17.43
C PRO A 372 -22.35 -23.16 17.20
N LEU A 373 -21.35 -23.05 18.08
CA LEU A 373 -20.07 -23.72 17.97
C LEU A 373 -19.71 -24.38 19.30
N CYS A 374 -19.15 -25.59 19.28
CA CYS A 374 -18.40 -26.12 20.41
C CYS A 374 -16.91 -25.87 20.19
N VAL A 375 -16.24 -25.33 21.21
CA VAL A 375 -14.78 -25.26 21.28
C VAL A 375 -14.30 -26.39 22.18
N GLN A 376 -13.50 -27.30 21.64
CA GLN A 376 -12.92 -28.41 22.38
C GLN A 376 -11.57 -27.97 22.97
N THR A 377 -11.40 -28.14 24.28
CA THR A 377 -10.14 -27.92 25.01
C THR A 377 -9.80 -29.18 25.80
N GLY A 378 -9.02 -30.08 25.20
CA GLY A 378 -8.77 -31.40 25.78
C GLY A 378 -10.06 -32.20 25.94
N SER A 379 -10.52 -32.41 27.18
CA SER A 379 -11.77 -33.12 27.50
C SER A 379 -12.99 -32.20 27.71
N GLU A 380 -12.81 -30.89 27.66
CA GLU A 380 -13.89 -29.91 27.90
C GLU A 380 -14.45 -29.36 26.58
N CYS A 381 -15.79 -29.21 26.50
CA CYS A 381 -16.47 -28.53 25.41
C CYS A 381 -17.08 -27.22 25.92
N ILE A 382 -16.59 -26.10 25.40
CA ILE A 382 -17.12 -24.76 25.68
C ILE A 382 -18.16 -24.42 24.60
N LYS A 383 -19.44 -24.34 25.01
CA LYS A 383 -20.53 -23.97 24.11
C LYS A 383 -20.51 -22.47 23.82
N CYS A 384 -20.33 -22.12 22.56
CA CYS A 384 -20.27 -20.75 22.07
C CYS A 384 -21.56 -20.43 21.29
N PRO A 385 -22.44 -19.56 21.82
CA PRO A 385 -23.68 -19.21 21.15
C PRO A 385 -23.44 -18.33 19.92
N ARG A 386 -24.32 -18.48 18.93
CA ARG A 386 -24.34 -17.68 17.69
C ARG A 386 -24.27 -16.18 17.98
N GLN A 387 -23.40 -15.47 17.27
CA GLN A 387 -23.23 -14.02 17.27
C GLN A 387 -22.91 -13.40 18.65
N ARG A 388 -22.55 -14.21 19.65
CA ARG A 388 -22.19 -13.74 20.99
C ARG A 388 -20.71 -13.98 21.25
N LEU A 389 -20.05 -12.99 21.85
CA LEU A 389 -18.63 -13.09 22.20
C LEU A 389 -18.46 -14.03 23.40
N THR A 390 -17.68 -15.08 23.22
CA THR A 390 -17.33 -16.05 24.27
C THR A 390 -15.84 -15.93 24.55
N THR A 391 -15.46 -15.81 25.83
CA THR A 391 -14.05 -15.74 26.25
C THR A 391 -13.57 -17.15 26.54
N ILE A 392 -12.47 -17.55 25.90
CA ILE A 392 -11.79 -18.81 26.13
C ILE A 392 -10.59 -18.50 27.01
N VAL A 393 -10.64 -18.92 28.27
CA VAL A 393 -9.50 -18.84 29.18
C VAL A 393 -8.63 -20.04 28.92
N THR A 394 -7.52 -19.83 28.23
CA THR A 394 -6.54 -20.88 27.99
C THR A 394 -5.58 -20.89 29.17
N ARG A 395 -5.69 -21.94 30.01
CA ARG A 395 -4.85 -22.14 31.20
C ARG A 395 -3.53 -22.76 30.82
#